data_AF-A0AAW0L6D0-F1
#
_entry.id   AF-A0AAW0L6D0-F1
#
_cell.length_a   1.000
_cell.length_b   1.000
_cell.length_c   1.000
_cell.angle_alpha   90.00
_cell.angle_beta   90.00
_cell.angle_gamma   90.00
#
_symmetry.space_group_name_H-M   'P 1'
#
loop_
_entity.id
_entity.type
_entity.pdbx_description
1 polymer ?
#
loop_
_entity_poly.entity_id
_entity_poly.type
_entity_poly.pdbx_seq_one_letter_code
_entity_poly.pdbx_strand_id
1 'polypeptide(L)'
;MTLWIRQKRSNHTQLPQKLASLLTVTFKSSNQSNLSSETNGEINKIIRIINDHPFPDQPLQPTLLQYTPPPILSNNFVENVLGRLFAAHSNGLKALEFFKFYLHHSQFCPSPDAFEKTLHILTRMRYFDKAWELMEEIRQRHPSLLTLKSMSILLLLKLI
;
A
#
# COMPACT_ATOMS: atom_id res chain seq x y z
N MET A 1 -54.26 -15.67 -19.62
CA MET A 1 -54.79 -14.83 -18.52
C MET A 1 -53.62 -14.50 -17.60
N THR A 2 -52.77 -13.52 -17.91
CA THR A 2 -52.83 -12.09 -17.52
C THR A 2 -52.86 -11.80 -16.01
N LEU A 3 -51.83 -11.04 -15.61
CA LEU A 3 -51.85 -9.87 -14.72
C LEU A 3 -51.75 -10.07 -13.19
N TRP A 4 -50.52 -9.84 -12.71
CA TRP A 4 -50.10 -8.72 -11.85
C TRP A 4 -50.73 -8.57 -10.46
N ILE A 5 -49.84 -8.67 -9.48
CA ILE A 5 -50.02 -8.35 -8.06
C ILE A 5 -50.25 -6.84 -7.88
N ARG A 6 -51.35 -6.46 -7.25
CA ARG A 6 -51.67 -5.09 -6.82
C ARG A 6 -51.63 -5.02 -5.29
N GLN A 7 -50.54 -4.48 -4.73
CA GLN A 7 -50.46 -4.17 -3.30
C GLN A 7 -50.83 -2.70 -3.07
N LYS A 8 -51.91 -2.50 -2.30
CA LYS A 8 -52.51 -1.22 -1.93
C LYS A 8 -51.73 -0.62 -0.76
N ARG A 9 -51.05 0.52 -0.97
CA ARG A 9 -50.40 1.29 0.10
C ARG A 9 -51.22 2.54 0.44
N SER A 10 -51.41 2.74 1.74
CA SER A 10 -52.26 3.73 2.39
C SER A 10 -51.72 5.16 2.29
N ASN A 11 -52.64 6.11 2.46
CA ASN A 11 -52.51 7.55 2.24
C ASN A 11 -52.00 8.34 3.45
N HIS A 12 -51.34 9.46 3.12
CA HIS A 12 -51.28 10.78 3.78
C HIS A 12 -50.78 10.94 5.23
N THR A 13 -49.69 11.70 5.35
CA THR A 13 -49.55 12.79 6.35
C THR A 13 -48.63 13.88 5.79
N GLN A 14 -49.08 15.14 5.85
CA GLN A 14 -48.35 16.36 5.47
C GLN A 14 -47.62 17.00 6.67
N LEU A 15 -46.83 18.05 6.35
CA LEU A 15 -46.14 19.09 7.15
C LEU A 15 -44.65 18.83 7.54
N PRO A 16 -43.82 19.87 7.76
CA PRO A 16 -43.73 21.20 7.12
C PRO A 16 -42.28 21.62 6.75
N GLN A 17 -42.15 22.76 6.06
CA GLN A 17 -40.90 23.49 5.81
C GLN A 17 -40.36 24.15 7.09
N LYS A 18 -39.11 23.85 7.50
CA LYS A 18 -38.14 24.84 8.04
C LYS A 18 -36.81 24.20 8.47
N LEU A 19 -35.73 24.72 7.88
CA LEU A 19 -34.42 25.04 8.49
C LEU A 19 -33.70 23.97 9.33
N ALA A 20 -32.70 23.33 8.72
CA ALA A 20 -31.49 22.92 9.42
C ALA A 20 -30.26 23.44 8.65
N SER A 21 -29.82 24.60 9.12
CA SER A 21 -28.47 25.19 9.04
C SER A 21 -27.38 24.38 8.32
N LEU A 22 -26.86 25.02 7.28
CA LEU A 22 -25.55 24.80 6.69
C LEU A 22 -24.47 24.80 7.78
N LEU A 23 -23.81 23.66 7.98
CA LEU A 23 -22.49 23.62 8.60
C LEU A 23 -21.47 23.42 7.49
N THR A 24 -21.14 24.50 6.80
CA THR A 24 -19.95 24.56 5.96
C THR A 24 -18.76 24.60 6.91
N VAL A 25 -18.20 23.43 7.24
CA VAL A 25 -16.90 23.35 7.89
C VAL A 25 -15.87 23.68 6.82
N THR A 26 -15.48 24.95 6.76
CA THR A 26 -14.37 25.42 5.92
C THR A 26 -13.07 24.90 6.53
N PHE A 27 -12.66 23.68 6.17
CA PHE A 27 -11.33 23.20 6.48
C PHE A 27 -10.32 24.07 5.72
N LYS A 28 -9.51 24.84 6.46
CA LYS A 28 -8.34 25.55 5.92
C LYS A 28 -7.34 24.52 5.38
N SER A 29 -7.48 24.18 4.10
CA SER A 29 -6.70 23.18 3.36
C SER A 29 -5.29 23.64 2.94
N SER A 30 -4.82 24.79 3.41
CA SER A 30 -3.57 25.40 2.91
C SER A 30 -2.29 24.74 3.45
N ASN A 31 -2.35 24.08 4.62
CA ASN A 31 -1.16 23.45 5.21
C ASN A 31 -1.03 21.97 4.83
N GLN A 32 -2.13 21.34 4.43
CA GLN A 32 -2.20 19.93 4.06
C GLN A 32 -1.63 19.70 2.65
N SER A 33 -1.80 20.66 1.73
CA SER A 33 -1.24 20.60 0.37
C SER A 33 0.28 20.68 0.35
N ASN A 34 0.88 21.48 1.23
CA ASN A 34 2.34 21.64 1.28
C ASN A 34 3.01 20.39 1.87
N LEU A 35 2.50 19.87 3.00
CA LEU A 35 3.01 18.64 3.61
C LEU A 35 2.86 17.41 2.70
N SER A 36 1.71 17.30 2.01
CA SER A 36 1.49 16.21 1.05
C SER A 36 2.38 16.33 -0.17
N SER A 37 2.67 17.54 -0.66
CA SER A 37 3.61 17.79 -1.76
C SER A 37 5.05 17.43 -1.36
N GLU A 38 5.51 17.83 -0.19
CA GLU A 38 6.84 17.50 0.35
C GLU A 38 7.01 15.98 0.51
N THR A 39 6.00 15.32 1.11
CA THR A 39 5.99 13.86 1.25
C THR A 39 6.04 13.16 -0.11
N ASN A 40 5.30 13.67 -1.09
CA ASN A 40 5.34 13.14 -2.46
C ASN A 40 6.70 13.33 -3.13
N GLY A 41 7.37 14.45 -2.86
CA GLY A 41 8.74 14.73 -3.31
C GLY A 41 9.74 13.72 -2.77
N GLU A 42 9.71 13.45 -1.46
CA GLU A 42 10.58 12.44 -0.84
C GLU A 42 10.28 11.02 -1.34
N ILE A 43 9.01 10.65 -1.50
CA ILE A 43 8.63 9.36 -2.11
C ILE A 43 9.23 9.21 -3.51
N ASN A 44 9.10 10.24 -4.36
CA ASN A 44 9.64 10.22 -5.73
C ASN A 44 11.17 10.12 -5.73
N LYS A 45 11.83 10.81 -4.81
CA LYS A 45 13.28 10.76 -4.64
C LYS A 45 13.74 9.34 -4.29
N ILE A 46 13.10 8.68 -3.33
CA ILE A 46 13.44 7.29 -2.96
C ILE A 46 13.19 6.33 -4.11
N ILE A 47 12.07 6.46 -4.83
CA ILE A 47 11.80 5.61 -6.00
C ILE A 47 12.89 5.75 -7.06
N ARG A 48 13.32 6.98 -7.32
CA ARG A 48 14.41 7.25 -8.26
C ARG A 48 15.71 6.62 -7.79
N ILE A 49 16.07 6.79 -6.51
CA ILE A 49 17.26 6.18 -5.91
C ILE A 49 17.23 4.66 -6.09
N ILE A 50 16.10 4.01 -5.78
CA ILE A 50 15.94 2.56 -5.95
C ILE A 50 16.12 2.19 -7.42
N ASN A 51 15.39 2.83 -8.33
CA ASN A 51 15.39 2.45 -9.75
C ASN A 51 16.74 2.69 -10.44
N ASP A 52 17.43 3.78 -10.11
CA ASP A 52 18.71 4.15 -10.73
C ASP A 52 19.89 3.39 -10.10
N HIS A 53 19.72 2.71 -8.96
CA HIS A 53 20.79 2.00 -8.26
C HIS A 53 21.43 0.86 -9.10
N PRO A 54 22.74 0.63 -9.06
CA PRO A 54 23.40 -0.45 -9.80
C PRO A 54 23.27 -1.83 -9.12
N PHE A 55 22.12 -2.15 -8.51
CA PHE A 55 21.88 -3.47 -7.94
C PHE A 55 21.72 -4.51 -9.07
N PRO A 56 22.31 -5.72 -8.98
CA PRO A 56 22.92 -6.35 -7.79
C PRO A 56 24.43 -6.13 -7.62
N ASP A 57 25.09 -5.40 -8.51
CA ASP A 57 26.55 -5.20 -8.46
C ASP A 57 26.99 -4.48 -7.16
N GLN A 58 26.10 -3.62 -6.64
CA GLN A 58 26.25 -3.01 -5.32
C GLN A 58 25.03 -3.31 -4.44
N PRO A 59 25.22 -3.53 -3.13
CA PRO A 59 24.11 -3.72 -2.19
C PRO A 59 23.30 -2.42 -2.06
N LEU A 60 21.97 -2.52 -2.07
CA LEU A 60 21.08 -1.36 -2.01
C LEU A 60 20.96 -0.76 -0.60
N GLN A 61 21.15 -1.58 0.43
CA GLN A 61 20.93 -1.20 1.83
C GLN A 61 21.71 0.06 2.29
N PRO A 62 23.02 0.23 1.99
CA PRO A 62 23.76 1.41 2.43
C PRO A 62 23.20 2.72 1.86
N THR A 63 22.78 2.70 0.60
CA THR A 63 22.13 3.85 -0.04
C THR A 63 20.77 4.13 0.60
N LEU A 64 19.96 3.11 0.89
CA LEU A 64 18.71 3.30 1.62
C LEU A 64 18.92 3.88 3.02
N LEU A 65 19.96 3.46 3.74
CA LEU A 65 20.27 4.00 5.06
C LEU A 65 20.63 5.49 4.99
N GLN A 66 21.35 5.90 3.95
CA GLN A 66 21.73 7.30 3.75
C GLN A 66 20.52 8.20 3.45
N TYR A 67 19.57 7.73 2.64
CA TYR A 67 18.48 8.56 2.12
C TYR A 67 17.14 8.32 2.80
N THR A 68 16.99 7.26 3.59
CA THR A 68 15.74 6.87 4.26
C THR A 68 16.00 6.59 5.74
N PRO A 69 16.32 7.63 6.55
CA PRO A 69 16.54 7.46 7.97
C PRO A 69 15.27 6.92 8.67
N PRO A 70 15.42 6.15 9.77
CA PRO A 70 14.31 5.46 10.45
C PRO A 70 13.05 6.31 10.76
N PRO A 71 13.15 7.60 11.14
CA PRO A 71 11.96 8.42 11.39
C PRO A 71 11.03 8.61 10.18
N ILE A 72 11.53 8.40 8.96
CA ILE A 72 10.76 8.57 7.71
C ILE A 72 9.97 7.29 7.35
N LEU A 73 10.35 6.14 7.92
CA LEU A 73 9.80 4.81 7.61
C LEU A 73 8.43 4.53 8.24
N SER A 74 7.47 5.43 8.02
CA SER A 74 6.06 5.16 8.36
C SER A 74 5.42 4.16 7.39
N ASN A 75 4.40 3.42 7.85
CA ASN A 75 3.63 2.50 6.98
C ASN A 75 3.13 3.21 5.71
N ASN A 76 2.49 4.38 5.85
CA ASN A 76 1.97 5.14 4.72
C ASN A 76 3.09 5.51 3.72
N PHE A 77 4.27 5.91 4.18
CA PHE A 77 5.39 6.21 3.28
C PHE A 77 5.81 4.98 2.47
N VAL A 78 5.98 3.84 3.14
CA VAL A 78 6.43 2.58 2.53
C VAL A 78 5.40 2.04 1.55
N GLU A 79 4.12 2.06 1.91
CA GLU A 79 2.99 1.68 1.03
C GLU A 79 2.97 2.51 -0.25
N ASN A 80 3.22 3.82 -0.16
CA ASN A 80 3.26 4.71 -1.32
C ASN A 80 4.49 4.44 -2.21
N VAL A 81 5.67 4.22 -1.63
CA VAL A 81 6.88 3.84 -2.39
C VAL A 81 6.64 2.52 -3.12
N LEU A 82 6.20 1.47 -2.40
CA LEU A 82 5.93 0.16 -2.99
C LEU A 82 4.79 0.20 -4.01
N GLY A 83 3.76 1.00 -3.77
CA GLY A 83 2.66 1.19 -4.71
C GLY A 83 3.12 1.77 -6.04
N ARG A 84 4.02 2.77 -6.01
CA ARG A 84 4.60 3.33 -7.23
C ARG A 84 5.58 2.38 -7.92
N LEU A 85 6.41 1.65 -7.16
CA LEU A 85 7.28 0.60 -7.72
C LEU A 85 6.46 -0.52 -8.40
N PHE A 86 5.35 -0.91 -7.79
CA PHE A 86 4.41 -1.86 -8.38
C PHE A 86 3.83 -1.33 -9.70
N ALA A 87 3.25 -0.13 -9.68
CA ALA A 87 2.65 0.50 -10.86
C ALA A 87 3.66 0.71 -12.00
N ALA A 88 4.91 1.08 -11.67
CA ALA A 88 5.98 1.32 -12.63
C ALA A 88 6.68 0.06 -13.13
N HIS A 89 6.21 -1.15 -12.75
CA HIS A 89 6.86 -2.41 -13.16
C HIS A 89 8.34 -2.48 -12.79
N SER A 90 8.71 -1.89 -11.64
CA SER A 90 10.10 -1.78 -11.19
C SER A 90 10.71 -3.15 -10.86
N ASN A 91 12.04 -3.21 -10.81
CA ASN A 91 12.78 -4.45 -10.50
C ASN A 91 12.35 -5.03 -9.15
N GLY A 92 11.88 -6.28 -9.15
CA GLY A 92 11.31 -6.91 -7.96
C GLY A 92 12.31 -7.20 -6.84
N LEU A 93 13.57 -7.45 -7.16
CA LEU A 93 14.61 -7.67 -6.14
C LEU A 93 14.93 -6.36 -5.43
N LYS A 94 14.99 -5.24 -6.15
CA LYS A 94 15.20 -3.92 -5.54
C LYS A 94 14.02 -3.50 -4.63
N ALA A 95 12.79 -3.80 -5.05
CA ALA A 95 11.61 -3.57 -4.21
C ALA A 95 11.63 -4.43 -2.94
N LEU A 96 12.07 -5.69 -3.05
CA LEU A 96 12.26 -6.57 -1.90
C LEU A 96 13.34 -6.04 -0.95
N GLU A 97 14.49 -5.59 -1.46
CA GLU A 97 15.55 -4.99 -0.64
C GLU A 97 15.03 -3.76 0.12
N PHE A 98 14.22 -2.92 -0.51
CA PHE A 98 13.56 -1.80 0.16
C PHE A 98 12.60 -2.26 1.28
N PHE A 99 11.77 -3.27 1.02
CA PHE A 99 10.87 -3.81 2.04
C PHE A 99 11.63 -4.47 3.20
N LYS A 100 12.70 -5.23 2.93
CA LYS A 100 13.55 -5.81 3.98
C LYS A 100 14.27 -4.75 4.80
N PHE A 101 14.77 -3.70 4.15
CA PHE A 101 15.32 -2.54 4.84
C PHE A 101 14.28 -1.95 5.81
N TYR A 102 13.05 -1.76 5.35
CA TYR A 102 11.94 -1.32 6.19
C TYR A 102 11.68 -2.27 7.38
N LEU A 103 11.58 -3.57 7.13
CA LEU A 103 11.36 -4.59 8.18
C LEU A 103 12.41 -4.57 9.28
N HIS A 104 13.67 -4.24 8.95
CA HIS A 104 14.78 -4.30 9.91
C HIS A 104 15.05 -2.97 10.62
N HIS A 105 14.66 -1.84 10.03
CA HIS A 105 15.02 -0.51 10.53
C HIS A 105 13.83 0.31 11.02
N SER A 106 12.59 -0.13 10.75
CA SER A 106 11.41 0.54 11.28
C SER A 106 11.07 0.05 12.68
N GLN A 107 10.54 0.97 13.49
CA GLN A 107 9.92 0.66 14.78
C GLN A 107 8.44 0.26 14.62
N PHE A 108 7.89 0.38 13.41
CA PHE A 108 6.50 0.08 13.12
C PHE A 108 6.32 -1.36 12.63
N CYS A 109 5.19 -1.95 12.99
CA CYS A 109 4.79 -3.21 12.38
C CYS A 109 4.47 -2.95 10.89
N PRO A 110 5.02 -3.74 9.95
CA PRO A 110 4.68 -3.66 8.55
C PRO A 110 3.17 -3.78 8.33
N SER A 111 2.64 -2.99 7.41
CA SER A 111 1.23 -3.09 7.04
C SER A 111 0.98 -4.28 6.10
N PRO A 112 -0.24 -4.86 6.11
CA PRO A 112 -0.64 -5.86 5.13
C PRO A 112 -0.48 -5.37 3.69
N ASP A 113 -0.78 -4.10 3.44
CA ASP A 113 -0.69 -3.50 2.11
C ASP A 113 0.75 -3.47 1.57
N ALA A 114 1.73 -3.02 2.38
CA ALA A 114 3.14 -3.03 1.99
C ALA A 114 3.65 -4.45 1.73
N PHE A 115 3.26 -5.40 2.59
CA PHE A 115 3.64 -6.80 2.43
C PHE A 115 3.05 -7.42 1.14
N GLU A 116 1.73 -7.28 0.94
CA GLU A 116 1.03 -7.81 -0.23
C GLU A 116 1.54 -7.19 -1.54
N LYS A 117 1.81 -5.87 -1.57
CA LYS A 117 2.42 -5.21 -2.73
C LYS A 117 3.79 -5.79 -3.04
N THR A 118 4.62 -6.05 -2.03
CA THR A 118 5.93 -6.66 -2.23
C THR A 118 5.81 -8.07 -2.82
N LEU A 119 4.89 -8.89 -2.29
CA LEU A 119 4.59 -10.22 -2.85
C LEU A 119 4.14 -10.12 -4.31
N HIS A 120 3.21 -9.21 -4.63
CA HIS A 120 2.74 -8.99 -6.00
C HIS A 120 3.85 -8.59 -6.96
N ILE A 121 4.76 -7.72 -6.53
CA ILE A 121 5.92 -7.33 -7.34
C ILE A 121 6.80 -8.55 -7.63
N LEU A 122 7.12 -9.36 -6.61
CA LEU A 122 7.98 -10.53 -6.74
C LEU A 122 7.37 -11.61 -7.63
N THR A 123 6.11 -11.97 -7.40
CA THR A 123 5.43 -13.02 -8.15
C THR A 123 5.21 -12.62 -9.61
N ARG A 124 4.85 -11.35 -9.89
CA ARG A 124 4.78 -10.82 -11.26
C ARG A 124 6.12 -10.96 -12.00
N MET A 125 7.24 -10.74 -11.30
CA MET A 125 8.59 -10.87 -11.86
C MET A 125 9.13 -12.31 -11.80
N ARG A 126 8.29 -13.29 -11.44
CA ARG A 126 8.63 -14.73 -11.31
C ARG A 126 9.71 -15.04 -10.26
N TYR A 127 9.94 -14.15 -9.30
CA TYR A 127 10.84 -14.37 -8.16
C TYR A 127 10.13 -15.15 -7.03
N PHE A 128 9.60 -16.33 -7.35
CA PHE A 128 8.82 -17.14 -6.39
C PHE A 128 9.64 -17.59 -5.18
N ASP A 129 10.90 -17.95 -5.38
CA ASP A 129 11.77 -18.38 -4.28
C ASP A 129 11.99 -17.24 -3.28
N LYS A 130 12.18 -16.02 -3.78
CA LYS A 130 12.30 -14.82 -2.93
C LYS A 130 10.99 -14.43 -2.26
N ALA A 131 9.85 -14.63 -2.92
CA ALA A 131 8.56 -14.45 -2.29
C ALA A 131 8.35 -15.46 -1.15
N TRP A 132 8.73 -16.73 -1.34
CA TRP A 132 8.67 -17.76 -0.31
C TRP A 132 9.59 -17.46 0.88
N GLU A 133 10.85 -17.08 0.61
CA GLU A 133 11.79 -16.61 1.64
C GLU A 133 11.20 -15.46 2.47
N LEU A 134 10.55 -14.49 1.81
CA LEU A 134 9.90 -13.38 2.50
C LEU A 134 8.72 -13.86 3.37
N MET A 135 7.90 -14.78 2.88
CA MET A 135 6.80 -15.34 3.67
C MET A 135 7.30 -16.03 4.94
N GLU A 136 8.42 -16.76 4.84
CA GLU A 136 9.03 -17.43 5.98
C GLU A 136 9.60 -16.42 7.00
N GLU A 137 10.22 -15.33 6.54
CA GLU A 137 10.67 -14.24 7.42
C GLU A 137 9.47 -13.57 8.14
N ILE A 138 8.38 -13.31 7.41
CA ILE A 138 7.15 -12.74 7.98
C ILE A 138 6.47 -13.71 8.95
N ARG A 139 6.47 -15.01 8.68
CA ARG A 139 5.95 -16.04 9.59
C ARG A 139 6.60 -15.96 10.97
N GLN A 140 7.89 -15.68 11.01
CA GLN A 140 8.67 -15.62 12.25
C GLN A 140 8.47 -14.30 13.00
N ARG A 141 8.37 -13.17 12.29
CA ARG A 141 8.35 -11.83 12.92
C ARG A 141 6.98 -11.18 13.02
N HIS A 142 6.14 -11.37 12.01
CA HIS A 142 4.82 -10.73 11.87
C HIS A 142 3.76 -11.72 11.34
N PRO A 143 3.52 -12.84 12.04
CA PRO A 143 2.64 -13.92 11.55
C PRO A 143 1.21 -13.48 11.23
N SER A 144 0.73 -12.40 11.85
CA SER A 144 -0.60 -11.83 11.58
C SER A 144 -0.77 -11.30 10.14
N LEU A 145 0.33 -11.05 9.43
CA LEU A 145 0.30 -10.64 8.02
C LEU A 145 0.05 -11.81 7.06
N LEU A 146 0.20 -13.05 7.51
CA LEU A 146 -0.05 -14.26 6.72
C LEU A 146 -1.55 -14.55 6.62
N THR A 147 -2.26 -13.70 5.88
CA THR A 147 -3.68 -13.84 5.59
C THR A 147 -3.92 -14.77 4.39
N LEU A 148 -5.15 -15.24 4.22
CA LEU A 148 -5.57 -15.97 3.02
C LEU A 148 -5.24 -15.20 1.73
N LYS A 149 -5.36 -13.86 1.76
CA LYS A 149 -5.02 -12.98 0.65
C LYS A 149 -3.53 -13.01 0.34
N SER A 150 -2.67 -12.86 1.34
CA SER A 150 -1.21 -12.93 1.14
C SER A 150 -0.75 -14.30 0.62
N MET A 151 -1.35 -15.39 1.12
CA MET A 151 -1.07 -16.76 0.67
C MET A 151 -1.53 -16.98 -0.78
N SER A 152 -2.70 -16.44 -1.16
CA SER A 152 -3.23 -16.63 -2.50
C SER A 152 -2.40 -15.92 -3.57
N ILE A 153 -1.78 -14.77 -3.26
CA ILE A 153 -0.86 -14.07 -4.17
C ILE A 153 0.27 -14.98 -4.64
N LEU A 154 0.80 -15.80 -3.75
CA LEU A 154 1.88 -16.74 -4.05
C LEU A 154 1.38 -17.95 -4.86
N LEU A 155 0.24 -18.52 -4.46
CA LEU A 155 -0.31 -19.73 -5.06
C LEU A 155 -0.87 -19.50 -6.48
N LEU A 156 -1.54 -18.36 -6.69
CA LEU A 156 -2.30 -18.08 -7.91
C LEU A 156 -1.38 -17.73 -9.09
N LEU A 157 -0.19 -17.17 -8.85
CA LEU A 157 0.79 -16.84 -9.88
C LEU A 157 1.81 -17.95 -10.20
N LYS A 158 1.92 -18.98 -9.35
CA LYS A 158 2.79 -20.15 -9.62
C LYS A 158 2.12 -21.21 -10.51
N LEU A 159 0.80 -21.10 -10.73
CA LEU A 159 -0.03 -22.06 -11.46
C LEU A 159 -0.46 -21.57 -12.86
N ILE A 160 0.01 -20.41 -13.31
CA ILE A 160 -0.23 -19.84 -14.65
C ILE A 160 1.11 -19.74 -15.38
#